data_AF-X0TJ89-F1
#
_entry.id   AF-X0TJ89-F1
#
_cell.length_a   1.000
_cell.length_b   1.000
_cell.length_c   1.000
_cell.angle_alpha   90.00
_cell.angle_beta   90.00
_cell.angle_gamma   90.00
#
_symmetry.space_group_name_H-M   'P 1'
#
loop_
_entity.id
_entity.type
_entity.pdbx_description
1 polymer ?
#
loop_
_entity_poly.entity_id
_entity_poly.type
_entity_poly.pdbx_seq_one_letter_code
_entity_poly.pdbx_strand_id
1 'polypeptide(L)'
;MKIKIIYPKWPKLRHQPEFRLPPHGPVVFAAALSDEIEISFCDEHVQDLDFQEDADLIAMSVTLTCQIPRAWEIADRFREEGRPVVFGGIATMLHASE
;
A
#
# COMPACT_ATOMS: atom_id res chain seq x y z
N MET A 1 8.37 16.44 4.40
CA MET A 1 7.76 15.18 4.85
C MET A 1 7.73 14.27 3.64
N LYS A 2 8.11 13.00 3.81
CA LYS A 2 8.09 11.98 2.77
C LYS A 2 7.07 10.91 3.10
N ILE A 3 6.17 10.62 2.16
CA ILE A 3 5.18 9.54 2.27
C ILE A 3 5.55 8.44 1.28
N LYS A 4 5.71 7.21 1.81
CA LYS A 4 5.78 6.00 0.98
C LYS A 4 4.37 5.45 0.81
N ILE A 5 3.85 5.51 -0.40
CA ILE A 5 2.57 4.94 -0.78
C ILE A 5 2.81 3.55 -1.36
N ILE A 6 2.13 2.54 -0.83
CA ILE A 6 2.30 1.13 -1.22
C ILE A 6 0.96 0.58 -1.70
N TYR A 7 0.96 -0.06 -2.86
CA TYR A 7 -0.12 -0.91 -3.35
C TYR A 7 0.31 -2.37 -3.20
N PRO A 8 -0.11 -3.07 -2.12
CA PRO A 8 0.37 -4.42 -1.81
C PRO A 8 -0.11 -5.43 -2.84
N LYS A 9 0.64 -6.50 -3.09
CA LYS A 9 0.15 -7.55 -4.00
C LYS A 9 -0.93 -8.42 -3.36
N TRP A 10 -1.81 -8.98 -4.19
CA TRP A 10 -2.74 -10.05 -3.80
C TRP A 10 -2.27 -11.43 -4.30
N PRO A 11 -2.62 -12.51 -3.59
CA PRO A 11 -2.36 -13.87 -4.06
C PRO A 11 -3.13 -14.15 -5.36
N LYS A 12 -2.45 -14.73 -6.36
CA LYS A 12 -3.10 -15.16 -7.61
C LYS A 12 -3.85 -16.49 -7.42
N LEU A 13 -5.02 -16.61 -8.04
CA LEU A 13 -5.72 -17.89 -8.12
C LEU A 13 -5.01 -18.85 -9.10
N ARG A 14 -5.16 -20.17 -8.90
CA ARG A 14 -4.47 -21.25 -9.65
C ARG A 14 -4.51 -21.12 -11.18
N HIS A 15 -5.50 -20.43 -11.73
CA HIS A 15 -5.68 -20.23 -13.17
C HIS A 15 -5.94 -18.76 -13.55
N GLN A 16 -5.57 -17.83 -12.68
CA GLN A 16 -5.73 -16.41 -12.98
C GLN A 16 -4.68 -15.97 -14.01
N PRO A 17 -5.09 -15.47 -15.19
CA PRO A 17 -4.15 -14.90 -16.14
C PRO A 17 -3.48 -13.65 -15.55
N GLU A 18 -2.41 -13.18 -16.18
CA GLU A 18 -1.81 -11.91 -15.77
C GLU A 18 -2.83 -10.78 -15.96
N PHE A 19 -3.13 -10.10 -14.85
CA PHE A 19 -4.04 -8.98 -14.81
C PHE A 19 -3.38 -7.91 -13.94
N ARG A 20 -3.23 -6.71 -14.52
CA ARG A 20 -2.67 -5.54 -13.83
C ARG A 20 -3.80 -4.53 -13.67
N LEU A 21 -4.34 -4.46 -12.47
CA LEU A 21 -5.34 -3.44 -12.14
C LEU A 21 -4.60 -2.10 -11.98
N PRO A 22 -4.99 -1.04 -12.70
CA PRO A 22 -4.41 0.27 -12.46
C PRO A 22 -4.62 0.70 -11.01
N PRO A 23 -3.58 1.16 -10.29
CA PRO A 23 -3.67 1.53 -8.88
C PRO A 23 -4.33 2.91 -8.72
N HIS A 24 -5.58 3.05 -9.15
CA HIS A 24 -6.28 4.34 -9.21
C HIS A 24 -6.44 5.01 -7.84
N GLY A 25 -6.84 4.24 -6.82
CA GLY A 25 -7.00 4.72 -5.45
C GLY A 25 -5.76 5.45 -4.89
N PRO A 26 -4.59 4.81 -4.82
CA PRO A 26 -3.39 5.46 -4.31
C PRO A 26 -2.88 6.59 -5.22
N VAL A 27 -3.09 6.52 -6.54
CA VAL A 27 -2.70 7.61 -7.46
C VAL A 27 -3.53 8.87 -7.21
N VAL A 28 -4.85 8.73 -7.03
CA VAL A 28 -5.71 9.88 -6.70
C VAL A 28 -5.37 10.43 -5.31
N PHE A 29 -5.09 9.56 -4.34
CA PHE A 29 -4.61 10.00 -3.03
C PHE A 29 -3.31 10.81 -3.14
N ALA A 30 -2.32 10.30 -3.89
CA ALA A 30 -1.06 10.99 -4.15
C ALA A 30 -1.28 12.37 -4.77
N ALA A 31 -2.17 12.47 -5.76
CA ALA A 31 -2.49 13.73 -6.44
C ALA A 31 -3.25 14.74 -5.57
N ALA A 32 -3.87 14.30 -4.48
CA ALA A 32 -4.61 15.18 -3.55
C ALA A 32 -3.74 15.73 -2.40
N LEU A 33 -2.50 15.25 -2.28
CA LEU A 33 -1.54 15.72 -1.27
C LEU A 33 -0.98 17.10 -1.67
N SER A 34 -0.50 17.84 -0.68
CA SER A 34 0.23 19.11 -0.91
C SER A 34 1.51 18.85 -1.70
N ASP A 35 1.87 19.77 -2.60
CA ASP A 35 3.12 19.72 -3.38
C ASP A 35 4.40 19.74 -2.52
N GLU A 36 4.28 20.14 -1.24
CA GLU A 36 5.39 20.11 -0.27
C GLU A 36 5.70 18.70 0.27
N ILE A 37 4.84 17.73 0.00
CA ILE A 37 5.01 16.33 0.43
C ILE A 37 5.78 15.58 -0.67
N GLU A 38 6.94 15.03 -0.31
CA GLU A 38 7.66 14.12 -1.19
C GLU A 38 6.93 12.77 -1.23
N ILE A 39 6.65 12.28 -2.43
CA ILE A 39 5.91 11.03 -2.63
C ILE A 39 6.83 9.99 -3.26
N SER A 40 6.90 8.83 -2.62
CA SER A 40 7.43 7.60 -3.22
C SER A 40 6.29 6.60 -3.38
N PHE A 41 6.15 6.01 -4.55
CA PHE A 41 5.07 5.07 -4.85
C PHE A 41 5.62 3.70 -5.23
N CYS A 42 5.11 2.65 -4.58
CA CYS A 42 5.41 1.26 -4.90
C CYS A 42 4.14 0.51 -5.26
N ASP A 43 4.15 -0.16 -6.41
CA ASP A 43 3.13 -1.13 -6.81
C ASP A 43 3.76 -2.54 -6.78
N GLU A 44 3.46 -3.32 -5.74
CA GLU A 44 4.01 -4.67 -5.55
C GLU A 44 3.59 -5.66 -6.66
N HIS A 45 2.68 -5.26 -7.57
CA HIS A 45 2.31 -6.07 -8.74
C HIS A 45 3.32 -5.99 -9.88
N VAL A 46 4.11 -4.93 -9.94
CA VAL A 46 5.02 -4.66 -11.07
C VAL A 46 6.46 -4.41 -10.64
N GLN A 47 6.72 -4.17 -9.36
CA GLN A 47 8.04 -3.99 -8.79
C GLN A 47 8.10 -4.58 -7.37
N ASP A 48 9.31 -4.91 -6.90
CA ASP A 48 9.50 -5.34 -5.53
C ASP A 48 9.50 -4.14 -4.57
N LEU A 49 9.00 -4.35 -3.34
CA LEU A 49 9.00 -3.35 -2.30
C LEU A 49 10.39 -3.26 -1.65
N ASP A 50 11.01 -2.09 -1.69
CA ASP A 50 12.20 -1.77 -0.91
C ASP A 50 11.81 -1.36 0.52
N PHE A 51 12.14 -2.21 1.49
CA PHE A 51 11.91 -1.94 2.91
C PHE A 51 12.95 -0.99 3.53
N GLN A 52 14.09 -0.77 2.88
CA GLN A 52 15.14 0.11 3.39
C GLN A 52 14.92 1.58 2.99
N GLU A 53 13.91 1.85 2.17
CA GLU A 53 13.59 3.21 1.77
C GLU A 53 13.05 4.02 2.96
N ASP A 54 13.75 5.09 3.29
CA ASP A 54 13.35 6.03 4.33
C ASP A 54 12.08 6.82 3.92
N ALA A 55 11.16 6.99 4.86
CA ALA A 55 9.95 7.81 4.74
C ALA A 55 9.30 8.01 6.11
N ASP A 56 8.73 9.20 6.32
CA ASP A 56 8.10 9.62 7.58
C ASP A 56 6.76 8.92 7.85
N LEU A 57 6.05 8.50 6.80
CA LEU A 57 4.77 7.80 6.89
C LEU A 57 4.65 6.74 5.79
N ILE A 58 4.15 5.58 6.16
CA ILE A 58 3.73 4.53 5.22
C ILE A 58 2.22 4.60 5.01
N ALA A 59 1.78 4.82 3.79
CA ALA A 59 0.38 4.79 3.40
C ALA A 59 0.10 3.59 2.50
N MET A 60 -0.75 2.67 2.94
CA MET A 60 -1.10 1.47 2.18
C MET A 60 -2.48 1.58 1.55
N SER A 61 -2.57 1.31 0.25
CA SER A 61 -3.85 1.20 -0.44
C SER A 61 -4.28 -0.27 -0.55
N VAL A 62 -5.13 -0.69 0.37
CA VAL A 62 -5.68 -2.04 0.43
C VAL A 62 -7.04 -2.06 -0.26
N THR A 63 -7.03 -2.41 -1.54
CA THR A 63 -8.22 -2.42 -2.41
C THR A 63 -9.04 -3.70 -2.29
N LEU A 64 -8.44 -4.84 -1.97
CA LEU A 64 -9.13 -6.12 -1.88
C LEU A 64 -8.89 -6.72 -0.51
N THR A 65 -9.91 -7.35 0.09
CA THR A 65 -9.80 -8.06 1.36
C THR A 65 -8.66 -9.09 1.34
N CYS A 66 -8.39 -9.74 0.20
CA CYS A 66 -7.29 -10.70 0.07
C CYS A 66 -5.89 -10.08 0.12
N GLN A 67 -5.74 -8.75 0.04
CA GLN A 67 -4.47 -8.06 0.27
C GLN A 67 -4.17 -7.88 1.76
N ILE A 68 -5.17 -7.99 2.66
CA ILE A 68 -5.02 -7.70 4.09
C ILE A 68 -3.86 -8.47 4.74
N PRO A 69 -3.69 -9.80 4.54
CA PRO A 69 -2.56 -10.51 5.13
C PRO A 69 -1.20 -9.94 4.70
N ARG A 70 -1.03 -9.66 3.40
CA ARG A 70 0.20 -9.07 2.88
C ARG A 70 0.41 -7.64 3.38
N ALA A 71 -0.67 -6.86 3.49
CA ALA A 71 -0.62 -5.52 4.05
C ALA A 71 -0.15 -5.55 5.52
N TRP A 72 -0.68 -6.47 6.35
CA TRP A 72 -0.22 -6.65 7.73
C TRP A 72 1.26 -7.02 7.83
N GLU A 73 1.74 -7.94 7.01
CA GLU A 73 3.18 -8.29 6.97
C GLU A 73 4.07 -7.05 6.69
N ILE A 74 3.67 -6.24 5.71
CA ILE A 74 4.39 -5.01 5.34
C ILE A 74 4.32 -3.99 6.49
N ALA A 75 3.13 -3.81 7.08
CA ALA A 75 2.91 -2.87 8.16
C ALA A 75 3.71 -3.24 9.41
N ASP A 76 3.71 -4.52 9.81
CA ASP A 76 4.45 -5.00 10.97
C ASP A 76 5.95 -4.76 10.78
N ARG A 77 6.47 -5.01 9.58
CA ARG A 77 7.87 -4.74 9.27
C ARG A 77 8.26 -3.27 9.46
N PHE A 78 7.46 -2.33 8.95
CA PHE A 78 7.75 -0.90 9.14
C PHE A 78 7.50 -0.44 10.58
N ARG A 79 6.52 -1.03 11.28
CA ARG A 79 6.25 -0.73 12.69
C ARG A 79 7.36 -1.23 13.62
N GLU A 80 8.00 -2.36 13.31
CA GLU A 80 9.21 -2.83 14.02
C GLU A 80 10.33 -1.77 13.99
N GLU A 81 10.40 -0.98 12.91
CA GLU A 81 11.35 0.13 12.73
C GLU A 81 10.83 1.46 13.32
N GLY A 82 9.68 1.45 13.99
CA GLY A 82 9.06 2.64 14.61
C GLY A 82 8.35 3.58 13.64
N ARG A 83 8.14 3.17 12.39
CA ARG A 83 7.50 4.01 11.36
C ARG A 83 5.98 3.95 11.47
N PRO A 84 5.27 5.09 11.43
CA PRO A 84 3.82 5.09 11.45
C PRO A 84 3.26 4.54 10.12
N VAL A 85 2.17 3.79 10.22
CA VAL A 85 1.50 3.15 9.07
C VAL A 85 0.01 3.50 9.08
N VAL A 86 -0.54 3.87 7.93
CA VAL A 86 -1.97 4.08 7.71
C VAL A 86 -2.47 3.19 6.58
N PHE A 87 -3.66 2.60 6.75
CA PHE A 87 -4.31 1.80 5.73
C PHE A 87 -5.50 2.59 5.16
N GLY A 88 -5.69 2.52 3.85
CA GLY A 88 -6.88 3.01 3.17
C GLY A 88 -7.32 2.03 2.08
N GLY A 89 -8.37 2.39 1.34
CA GLY A 89 -8.97 1.56 0.29
C GLY A 89 -10.27 0.90 0.72
N ILE A 90 -10.97 0.25 -0.22
CA ILE A 90 -12.29 -0.32 0.05
C ILE A 90 -12.25 -1.46 1.08
N ALA A 91 -11.13 -2.20 1.18
CA ALA A 91 -11.00 -3.26 2.17
C ALA A 91 -11.08 -2.72 3.60
N THR A 92 -10.51 -1.55 3.88
CA THR A 92 -10.57 -0.96 5.23
C THR A 92 -11.96 -0.46 5.60
N MET A 93 -12.76 -0.02 4.61
CA MET A 93 -14.16 0.35 4.85
C MET A 93 -15.04 -0.87 5.14
N LEU A 94 -14.82 -1.98 4.43
CA LEU A 94 -15.60 -3.21 4.62
C LEU A 94 -15.24 -3.92 5.94
N HIS A 95 -14.01 -3.71 6.43
CA HIS A 95 -13.45 -4.38 7.59
C HIS A 95 -13.02 -3.37 8.68
N ALA A 96 -13.75 -2.28 8.85
CA ALA A 96 -13.35 -1.18 9.74
C ALA A 96 -13.25 -1.55 11.23
N SER A 97 -13.89 -2.64 11.64
CA SER A 97 -13.89 -3.15 13.03
C SER A 97 -12.91 -4.29 13.28
N GLU A 98 -12.22 -4.75 12.23
CA GLU A 98 -11.24 -5.84 12.26
C GLU A 98 -9.82 -5.27 12.39
#